data_AF-A0A934EXU6-F1
#
_entry.id   AF-A0A934EXU6-F1
#
_cell.length_a   1.000
_cell.length_b   1.000
_cell.length_c   1.000
_cell.angle_alpha   90.00
_cell.angle_beta   90.00
_cell.angle_gamma   90.00
#
_symmetry.space_group_name_H-M   'P 1'
#
loop_
_entity.id
_entity.type
_entity.pdbx_description
1 polymer ?
#
loop_
_entity_poly.entity_id
_entity_poly.type
_entity_poly.pdbx_seq_one_letter_code
_entity_poly.pdbx_strand_id
1 'polypeptide(L)' 'MPRTIEAIYEDGVFKPVKKVKLSEHERVELTIKGFKHKKKFLWRGALKGREETSVELQHKAKEMW' A
#
# COMPACT_ATOMS: atom_id res chain seq x y z
N MET A 1 -10.18 26.60 0.04
CA MET A 1 -8.95 25.80 -0.24
C MET A 1 -8.78 24.78 0.88
N PRO A 2 -8.75 23.47 0.58
CA PRO A 2 -8.46 22.45 1.59
C PRO A 2 -7.02 22.63 2.08
N ARG A 3 -6.82 22.71 3.40
CA ARG A 3 -5.50 22.79 4.03
C ARG A 3 -5.11 21.39 4.47
N THR A 4 -4.09 20.80 3.85
CA THR A 4 -3.53 19.53 4.33
C THR A 4 -2.72 19.82 5.60
N ILE A 5 -3.03 19.10 6.67
CA ILE A 5 -2.30 19.16 7.93
C ILE A 5 -1.35 17.96 7.94
N GLU A 6 -0.06 18.23 8.11
CA GLU A 6 0.93 17.18 8.34
C GLU A 6 0.95 16.84 9.83
N ALA A 7 0.87 15.54 10.14
CA ALA A 7 0.87 15.03 11.50
C ALA A 7 1.73 13.77 11.60
N ILE A 8 2.30 13.57 12.79
CA ILE A 8 3.07 12.39 13.16
C ILE A 8 2.16 11.53 14.05
N TYR A 9 2.11 10.23 13.79
CA TYR A 9 1.39 9.28 14.63
C TYR A 9 2.33 8.71 15.69
N GLU A 10 2.03 8.97 16.97
CA GLU A 10 2.77 8.47 18.13
C GLU A 10 1.79 8.05 19.23
N ASP A 11 1.96 6.84 19.77
CA ASP A 11 1.20 6.30 20.91
C ASP A 11 -0.33 6.41 20.78
N GLY A 12 -0.87 6.21 19.58
CA GLY A 12 -2.31 6.28 19.33
C GLY A 12 -2.85 7.68 19.01
N VAL A 13 -2.00 8.71 19.02
CA VAL A 13 -2.40 10.12 18.80
C VAL A 13 -1.74 10.70 17.55
N PHE A 14 -2.52 11.41 16.72
CA PHE A 14 -1.99 12.19 15.59
C PHE A 14 -1.58 13.59 16.06
N LYS A 15 -0.28 13.82 16.18
CA LYS A 15 0.31 15.10 16.61
C LYS A 15 0.62 15.98 15.39
N PRO A 16 0.00 17.15 15.23
CA PRO A 16 0.27 18.01 14.09
C PRO A 16 1.68 18.61 14.16
N VAL A 17 2.38 18.68 13.03
CA VAL A 17 3.75 19.25 12.95
C VAL A 17 3.73 20.78 13.15
N LYS A 18 2.61 21.43 12.82
CA LYS A 18 2.40 22.87 12.96
C LYS A 18 1.08 23.14 13.68
N LYS A 19 1.01 24.27 14.39
CA LYS A 19 -0.22 24.70 15.07
C LYS A 19 -1.36 24.81 14.07
N VAL A 20 -2.43 24.06 14.32
CA VAL A 20 -3.62 24.05 13.50
C VAL A 20 -4.66 25.00 14.12
N LYS A 21 -5.39 25.72 13.27
CA LYS A 21 -6.58 26.47 13.66
C LYS A 21 -7.81 25.66 13.25
N LEU A 22 -8.21 24.73 14.11
CA LEU A 22 -9.47 23.99 14.01
C LEU A 22 -10.30 24.30 15.26
N SER A 23 -11.62 24.25 15.12
CA SER A 23 -12.52 24.36 16.25
C SER A 23 -12.51 23.07 17.06
N GLU A 24 -12.82 23.16 18.35
CA GLU A 24 -13.05 21.96 19.16
C GLU A 24 -14.22 21.15 18.57
N HIS A 25 -14.11 19.82 18.62
CA HIS A 25 -15.10 18.87 18.05
C HIS A 25 -15.26 18.92 16.52
N GLU A 26 -14.35 19.57 15.80
CA GLU A 26 -14.36 19.57 14.34
C GLU A 26 -13.94 18.19 13.78
N ARG A 27 -14.79 17.60 12.92
CA ARG A 27 -14.52 16.30 12.29
C ARG A 27 -13.63 16.50 11.06
N VAL A 28 -12.55 15.74 10.99
CA VAL A 28 -11.61 15.77 9.85
C VAL A 28 -11.49 14.40 9.20
N GLU A 29 -11.18 14.38 7.91
CA GLU A 29 -10.81 13.17 7.18
C GLU A 29 -9.29 13.00 7.18
N LEU A 30 -8.80 11.79 7.47
CA LEU A 30 -7.38 11.47 7.48
C LEU A 30 -7.01 10.70 6.22
N THR A 31 -5.99 11.17 5.51
CA THR A 31 -5.41 10.48 4.35
C THR A 31 -3.94 10.15 4.62
N ILE A 32 -3.61 8.87 4.71
CA ILE A 32 -2.22 8.41 4.90
C ILE A 32 -1.60 8.18 3.51
N LYS A 33 -0.66 9.05 3.11
CA LYS A 33 0.05 8.92 1.84
C LYS A 33 1.28 8.02 2.02
N GLY A 34 1.52 7.12 1.07
CA GLY A 34 2.76 6.34 1.02
C GLY A 34 2.76 5.01 1.75
N PHE A 35 1.59 4.50 2.17
CA PHE A 35 1.47 3.13 2.66
C PHE A 35 1.69 2.14 1.51
N LYS A 36 2.96 1.83 1.21
CA LYS A 36 3.31 0.76 0.27
C LYS A 36 2.93 -0.54 0.96
N HIS A 37 1.77 -1.08 0.62
CA HIS A 37 1.45 -2.48 0.92
C HIS A 37 2.65 -3.30 0.44
N LYS A 38 3.43 -3.87 1.36
CA LYS A 38 4.32 -4.97 1.04
C LYS A 38 3.41 -6.13 0.63
N LYS A 39 2.97 -6.16 -0.63
CA LYS A 39 2.47 -7.37 -1.26
C LYS A 39 3.67 -8.31 -1.29
N LYS A 40 3.87 -9.04 -0.19
CA LYS A 40 4.78 -10.17 -0.12
C LYS A 40 4.26 -11.13 -1.18
N PHE A 41 4.93 -11.13 -2.32
CA PHE A 41 4.64 -11.97 -3.46
C PHE A 41 4.74 -13.42 -2.98
N LEU A 42 3.58 -14.00 -2.61
CA LEU A 42 3.42 -15.34 -2.04
C LEU A 42 3.77 -16.47 -3.03
N TRP A 43 4.27 -16.15 -4.22
CA TRP A 43 4.51 -17.10 -5.31
C TRP A 43 5.86 -17.82 -5.26
N ARG A 44 6.75 -17.50 -4.30
CA ARG A 44 8.03 -18.23 -4.17
C ARG A 44 7.87 -19.71 -3.81
N GLY A 45 6.70 -20.12 -3.30
CA GLY A 45 6.40 -21.52 -2.95
C GLY A 45 5.82 -22.36 -4.09
N ALA A 46 5.11 -21.75 -5.05
CA ALA A 46 4.39 -22.49 -6.10
C ALA A 46 5.28 -22.88 -7.30
N LEU A 47 6.46 -22.26 -7.45
CA LEU A 47 7.39 -22.49 -8.56
C LEU A 47 8.56 -23.42 -8.21
N LYS A 48 8.69 -23.88 -6.95
CA LYS A 48 9.87 -24.64 -6.49
C LYS A 48 9.83 -26.14 -6.83
N GLY A 49 9.04 -26.55 -7.83
CA GLY A 49 8.82 -27.97 -8.11
C GLY A 49 8.54 -28.33 -9.57
N ARG A 50 8.66 -27.41 -10.52
CA ARG A 50 8.58 -27.76 -11.95
C ARG A 50 9.75 -27.14 -12.71
N GLU A 51 10.69 -27.98 -13.12
CA GLU A 51 11.54 -27.69 -14.27
C GLU A 51 10.67 -27.74 -15.54
N GLU A 52 9.76 -26.77 -15.73
CA GLU A 52 9.21 -26.51 -17.06
C GLU A 52 10.06 -25.40 -17.66
N THR A 53 10.67 -25.70 -18.81
CA THR A 53 11.57 -24.76 -19.48
C THR A 53 10.78 -23.51 -19.89
N SER A 54 11.42 -22.33 -19.85
CA SER A 54 10.76 -21.04 -20.08
C SER A 54 10.00 -20.93 -21.41
N VAL A 55 10.25 -21.84 -22.36
CA VAL A 55 9.61 -21.92 -23.68
C VAL A 55 8.23 -22.61 -23.60
N GLU A 56 8.08 -23.64 -22.77
CA GLU A 56 6.82 -24.40 -22.64
C GLU A 56 5.73 -23.57 -21.94
N LEU A 57 6.14 -22.72 -21.01
CA LEU A 57 5.26 -21.77 -20.33
C LEU A 57 4.73 -20.69 -21.29
N GLN A 58 5.54 -20.26 -22.27
CA GLN A 58 5.11 -19.29 -23.28
C GLN A 58 4.11 -19.88 -24.27
N HIS A 59 4.27 -21.16 -24.64
CA HIS A 59 3.31 -21.86 -25.49
C HIS A 59 1.95 -22.05 -24.81
N LYS A 60 1.93 -22.49 -23.55
CA LYS A 60 0.67 -22.62 -22.78
C LYS A 60 -0.05 -21.29 -22.57
N ALA A 61 0.69 -20.20 -22.34
CA ALA A 61 0.09 -18.88 -22.16
C ALA A 61 -0.57 -18.35 -23.44
N LYS A 62 -0.09 -18.79 -24.62
CA LYS A 62 -0.63 -18.39 -25.92
C LYS A 62 -1.86 -19.20 -26.35
N GLU A 63 -2.04 -20.41 -25.85
CA GLU A 63 -3.25 -21.22 -26.12
C GLU A 63 -4.46 -20.82 -25.26
N MET A 64 -4.25 -20.09 -24.16
CA MET A 64 -5.34 -19.63 -23.29
C MET A 64 -5.96 -18.29 -23.70
N TRP A 65 -5.52 -17.69 -24.81
CA TRP A 65 -6.05 -16.45 -25.38
C TRP A 65 -6.55 -16.70 -26.81
#